data_AF-A0A1L9U0R0-F1
#
_entry.id   AF-A0A1L9U0R0-F1
#
_cell.length_a   1.000
_cell.length_b   1.000
_cell.length_c   1.000
_cell.angle_alpha   90.00
_cell.angle_beta   90.00
_cell.angle_gamma   90.00
#
_symmetry.space_group_name_H-M   'P 1'
#
loop_
_entity.id
_entity.type
_entity.pdbx_description
1 polymer ?
#
loop_
_entity_poly.entity_id
_entity_poly.type
_entity_poly.pdbx_seq_one_letter_code
_entity_poly.pdbx_strand_id
1 'polypeptide(L)'
;MGGIVAAALHAQDDAPLYPLGGLIANGMGNTQSKFMMTARPSYISVDDDHTLFPVDKKDGIMFKPGTTDPEILAHCERLNAVSPLPDVTQFPTAWLPVWKEKWASLVKTSVMFCLVEDDPFFVVDEEEMAICVRSFRNSVRVGGSLVRAAPHCMELSYWSQGWYARCFGFAMECAASLDGLK
;
A
#
# COMPACT_ATOMS: atom_id res chain seq x y z
N MET A 1 -1.22 -3.41 -3.00
CA MET A 1 -1.71 -4.44 -3.94
C MET A 1 -1.19 -5.85 -3.66
N GLY A 2 0.10 -6.14 -3.86
CA GLY A 2 0.63 -7.51 -3.81
C GLY A 2 0.36 -8.25 -2.49
N GLY A 3 0.50 -7.56 -1.35
CA GLY A 3 0.21 -8.15 -0.04
C GLY A 3 -1.25 -8.61 0.13
N ILE A 4 -2.22 -7.89 -0.45
CA ILE A 4 -3.64 -8.28 -0.41
C ILE A 4 -3.87 -9.54 -1.24
N VAL A 5 -3.28 -9.61 -2.44
CA VAL A 5 -3.38 -10.79 -3.31
C VAL A 5 -2.72 -12.00 -2.63
N ALA A 6 -1.52 -11.84 -2.08
CA ALA A 6 -0.83 -12.91 -1.37
C ALA A 6 -1.65 -13.43 -0.18
N ALA A 7 -2.25 -12.53 0.62
CA ALA A 7 -3.10 -12.91 1.74
C ALA A 7 -4.41 -13.60 1.29
N ALA A 8 -5.01 -13.15 0.18
CA ALA A 8 -6.18 -13.77 -0.42
C ALA A 8 -5.88 -15.17 -0.98
N LEU A 9 -4.72 -15.36 -1.59
CA LEU A 9 -4.27 -16.67 -2.10
C LEU A 9 -3.96 -17.62 -0.93
N HIS A 10 -3.27 -17.15 0.10
CA HIS A 10 -3.03 -17.91 1.33
C HIS A 10 -4.34 -18.39 1.97
N ALA A 11 -5.37 -17.55 2.02
CA ALA A 11 -6.68 -17.90 2.57
C ALA A 11 -7.48 -18.93 1.75
N GLN A 12 -7.08 -19.17 0.50
CA GLN A 12 -7.66 -20.16 -0.43
C GLN A 12 -6.78 -21.40 -0.59
N ASP A 13 -5.58 -21.41 0.00
CA ASP A 13 -4.72 -22.58 0.02
C ASP A 13 -5.27 -23.58 1.03
N ASP A 14 -5.57 -24.80 0.59
CA ASP A 14 -6.06 -25.89 1.44
C ASP A 14 -4.94 -26.45 2.33
N ALA A 15 -3.67 -26.22 1.98
CA ALA A 15 -2.50 -26.75 2.69
C ALA A 15 -1.36 -25.71 2.79
N PRO A 16 -1.60 -24.55 3.43
CA PRO A 16 -0.61 -23.48 3.51
C PRO A 16 0.62 -23.93 4.29
N LEU A 17 1.80 -23.70 3.72
CA LEU A 17 3.08 -24.12 4.30
C LEU A 17 3.48 -23.34 5.57
N TYR A 18 2.87 -22.17 5.78
CA TYR A 18 3.13 -21.31 6.94
C TYR A 18 1.86 -20.59 7.37
N PRO A 19 1.71 -20.24 8.66
CA PRO A 19 0.58 -19.44 9.11
C PRO A 19 0.73 -17.97 8.67
N LEU A 20 -0.38 -17.32 8.31
CA LEU A 20 -0.43 -15.89 8.03
C LEU A 20 -1.08 -15.14 9.20
N GLY A 21 -0.26 -14.56 10.06
CA GLY A 21 -0.72 -13.90 11.29
C GLY A 21 -1.49 -12.60 11.07
N GLY A 22 -1.14 -11.83 10.04
CA GLY A 22 -1.78 -10.54 9.76
C GLY A 22 -1.31 -9.91 8.45
N LEU A 23 -2.02 -8.88 8.00
CA LEU A 23 -1.70 -8.06 6.84
C LEU A 23 -1.60 -6.60 7.25
N ILE A 24 -0.50 -5.94 6.92
CA ILE A 24 -0.36 -4.49 7.03
C ILE A 24 -0.39 -3.93 5.60
N ALA A 25 -1.25 -2.94 5.35
CA ALA A 25 -1.40 -2.33 4.05
C ALA A 25 -1.47 -0.80 4.15
N ASN A 26 -0.69 -0.13 3.31
CA ASN A 26 -0.76 1.31 3.06
C ASN A 26 -0.54 1.58 1.55
N GLY A 27 -0.62 2.85 1.13
CA GLY A 27 -0.20 3.29 -0.20
C GLY A 27 -1.21 3.02 -1.32
N MET A 28 -2.46 2.68 -0.98
CA MET A 28 -3.47 2.37 -1.98
C MET A 28 -4.88 2.63 -1.44
N GLY A 29 -5.56 3.62 -2.00
CA GLY A 29 -6.97 3.90 -1.71
C GLY A 29 -7.93 3.20 -2.67
N ASN A 30 -9.21 3.52 -2.54
CA ASN A 30 -10.25 2.98 -3.41
C ASN A 30 -10.51 3.89 -4.63
N THR A 31 -10.49 5.21 -4.46
CA THR A 31 -10.72 6.17 -5.55
C THR A 31 -9.43 6.89 -5.95
N GLN A 32 -9.12 6.97 -7.24
CA GLN A 32 -7.98 7.76 -7.73
C GLN A 32 -8.20 9.26 -7.52
N SER A 33 -7.14 9.96 -7.17
CA SER A 33 -7.16 11.42 -7.06
C SER A 33 -7.39 12.08 -8.42
N LYS A 34 -7.90 13.33 -8.41
CA LYS A 34 -8.01 14.13 -9.65
C LYS A 34 -6.66 14.33 -10.33
N PHE A 35 -5.58 14.47 -9.55
CA PHE A 35 -4.22 14.61 -10.05
C PHE A 35 -3.84 13.42 -10.93
N MET A 36 -4.11 12.18 -10.50
CA MET A 36 -3.82 10.99 -11.31
C MET A 36 -4.68 10.85 -12.56
N MET A 37 -5.88 11.44 -12.55
CA MET A 37 -6.75 11.44 -13.73
C MET A 37 -6.29 12.43 -14.79
N THR A 38 -5.63 13.53 -14.41
CA THR A 38 -5.29 14.64 -15.34
C THR A 38 -3.80 14.82 -15.60
N ALA A 39 -2.93 14.39 -14.69
CA ALA A 39 -1.49 14.65 -14.69
C ALA A 39 -0.71 13.40 -14.26
N ARG A 40 -0.84 12.32 -15.04
CA ARG A 40 -0.13 11.06 -14.77
C ARG A 40 1.39 11.29 -14.71
N PRO A 41 2.10 10.68 -13.75
CA PRO A 41 3.55 10.74 -13.70
C PRO A 41 4.16 10.30 -15.02
N SER A 42 5.05 11.13 -15.58
CA SER A 42 5.78 10.77 -16.79
C SER A 42 6.80 9.68 -16.49
N TYR A 43 6.97 8.76 -17.43
CA TYR A 43 7.96 7.69 -17.35
C TYR A 43 8.70 7.53 -18.68
N ILE A 44 9.83 6.84 -18.65
CA ILE A 44 10.69 6.54 -19.81
C ILE A 44 10.52 5.07 -20.15
N SER A 45 10.12 4.74 -21.39
CA SER A 45 10.08 3.35 -21.86
C SER A 45 11.51 2.79 -21.88
N VAL A 46 11.68 1.62 -21.25
CA VAL A 46 12.92 0.84 -21.26
C VAL A 46 12.85 -0.21 -22.37
N ASP A 47 11.71 -0.89 -22.46
CA ASP A 47 11.32 -1.80 -23.53
C ASP A 47 9.78 -1.81 -23.66
N ASP A 48 9.22 -2.78 -24.37
CA ASP A 48 7.77 -2.90 -24.64
C ASP A 48 6.93 -3.14 -23.37
N ASP A 49 7.51 -3.80 -22.35
CA ASP A 49 6.81 -4.21 -21.13
C ASP A 49 7.31 -3.50 -19.88
N HIS A 50 8.33 -2.64 -20.00
CA HIS A 50 9.01 -2.03 -18.87
C HIS A 50 9.24 -0.53 -19.01
N THR A 51 9.24 0.13 -17.86
CA THR A 51 9.39 1.58 -17.76
C THR A 51 10.25 1.99 -16.58
N LEU A 52 10.82 3.19 -16.65
CA LEU A 52 11.60 3.80 -15.58
C LEU A 52 11.03 5.17 -15.25
N PHE A 53 10.78 5.43 -13.97
CA PHE A 53 10.38 6.75 -13.49
C PHE A 53 11.62 7.61 -13.24
N PRO A 54 11.72 8.82 -13.83
CA PRO A 54 12.76 9.77 -13.49
C PRO A 54 12.77 10.08 -12.00
N VAL A 55 13.94 10.01 -11.37
CA VAL A 55 14.12 10.09 -9.91
C VAL A 55 13.58 11.40 -9.35
N ASP A 56 13.96 12.53 -9.98
CA ASP A 56 13.53 13.88 -9.60
C ASP A 56 12.00 14.03 -9.55
N LYS A 57 11.31 13.51 -10.56
CA LYS A 57 9.86 13.57 -10.66
C LYS A 57 9.18 12.61 -9.69
N LYS A 58 9.70 11.39 -9.57
CA LYS A 58 9.20 10.38 -8.64
C LYS A 58 9.29 10.89 -7.20
N ASP A 59 10.46 11.35 -6.80
CA ASP A 59 10.72 11.70 -5.40
C ASP A 59 9.90 12.91 -4.95
N GLY A 60 9.75 13.91 -5.83
CA GLY A 60 8.90 15.07 -5.56
C GLY A 60 7.44 14.71 -5.27
N ILE A 61 6.94 13.64 -5.91
CA ILE A 61 5.58 13.13 -5.72
C ILE A 61 5.51 12.21 -4.48
N MET A 62 6.44 11.25 -4.37
CA MET A 62 6.39 10.20 -3.35
C MET A 62 6.69 10.71 -1.94
N PHE A 63 7.65 11.62 -1.81
CA PHE A 63 8.06 12.15 -0.51
C PHE A 63 7.34 13.45 -0.16
N LYS A 64 6.98 14.32 -1.10
CA LYS A 64 6.62 15.73 -0.82
C LYS A 64 7.81 16.50 -0.19
N PRO A 65 8.13 17.72 -0.65
CA PRO A 65 9.26 18.47 -0.09
C PRO A 65 9.18 18.68 1.43
N GLY A 66 10.29 18.44 2.14
CA GLY A 66 10.43 18.73 3.58
C GLY A 66 9.90 17.66 4.53
N THR A 67 9.47 16.50 4.05
CA THR A 67 8.91 15.42 4.89
C THR A 67 9.89 14.28 5.19
N THR A 68 11.03 14.25 4.51
CA THR A 68 12.08 13.23 4.67
C THR A 68 13.45 13.85 4.85
N ASP A 69 14.37 13.06 5.39
CA ASP A 69 15.77 13.43 5.56
C ASP A 69 16.47 13.43 4.18
N PRO A 70 17.27 14.44 3.84
CA PRO A 70 18.05 14.47 2.60
C PRO A 70 18.92 13.23 2.36
N GLU A 71 19.41 12.56 3.41
CA GLU A 71 20.18 11.32 3.28
C GLU A 71 19.36 10.17 2.67
N ILE A 72 18.05 10.13 2.90
CA ILE A 72 17.15 9.16 2.26
C ILE A 72 17.08 9.42 0.75
N LEU A 73 16.97 10.70 0.36
CA LEU A 73 16.90 11.09 -1.06
C LEU A 73 18.21 10.76 -1.81
N ALA A 74 19.36 10.78 -1.12
CA ALA A 74 20.64 10.39 -1.69
C ALA A 74 20.70 8.92 -2.12
N HIS A 75 19.75 8.09 -1.68
CA HIS A 75 19.64 6.68 -2.10
C HIS A 75 18.68 6.45 -3.27
N CYS A 76 17.85 7.43 -3.64
CA CYS A 76 16.78 7.23 -4.60
C CYS A 76 17.27 6.84 -6.00
N GLU A 77 18.43 7.34 -6.43
CA GLU A 77 19.02 6.97 -7.71
C GLU A 77 19.52 5.52 -7.71
N ARG A 78 20.29 5.13 -6.68
CA ARG A 78 20.81 3.76 -6.53
C ARG A 78 19.69 2.72 -6.37
N LEU A 79 18.59 3.10 -5.72
CA LEU A 79 17.44 2.24 -5.47
C LEU A 79 16.36 2.33 -6.57
N ASN A 80 16.55 3.18 -7.59
CA ASN A 80 15.58 3.28 -8.67
C ASN A 80 15.60 1.99 -9.49
N ALA A 81 14.41 1.44 -9.75
CA ALA A 81 14.28 0.17 -10.45
C ALA A 81 13.30 0.30 -11.61
N VAL A 82 13.57 -0.49 -12.64
CA VAL A 82 12.67 -0.69 -13.76
C VAL A 82 11.36 -1.32 -13.24
N SER A 83 10.24 -0.76 -13.66
CA SER A 83 8.90 -1.17 -13.25
C SER A 83 8.15 -1.82 -14.43
N PRO A 84 7.32 -2.85 -14.18
CA PRO A 84 6.44 -3.39 -15.21
C PRO A 84 5.45 -2.33 -15.70
N LEU A 85 5.41 -2.07 -17.00
CA LEU A 85 4.47 -1.15 -17.63
C LEU A 85 3.00 -1.55 -17.42
N PRO A 86 2.62 -2.85 -17.41
CA PRO A 86 1.26 -3.26 -17.09
C PRO A 86 0.81 -2.82 -15.69
N ASP A 87 1.70 -2.86 -14.70
CA ASP A 87 1.38 -2.42 -13.33
C ASP A 87 1.06 -0.92 -13.27
N VAL A 88 1.67 -0.13 -14.15
CA VAL A 88 1.42 1.32 -14.24
C VAL A 88 0.14 1.62 -15.01
N THR A 89 -0.05 0.97 -16.16
CA THR A 89 -1.10 1.33 -17.13
C THR A 89 -2.43 0.64 -16.87
N GLN A 90 -2.40 -0.60 -16.37
CA GLN A 90 -3.59 -1.41 -16.13
C GLN A 90 -4.09 -1.32 -14.69
N PHE A 91 -3.31 -0.76 -13.76
CA PHE A 91 -3.76 -0.58 -12.39
C PHE A 91 -5.15 0.08 -12.27
N PRO A 92 -5.42 1.23 -12.93
CA PRO A 92 -6.70 1.91 -12.76
C PRO A 92 -7.89 1.16 -13.38
N THR A 93 -7.64 0.37 -14.44
CA THR A 93 -8.69 -0.19 -15.29
C THR A 93 -8.92 -1.68 -15.08
N ALA A 94 -7.89 -2.42 -14.67
CA ALA A 94 -7.94 -3.87 -14.48
C ALA A 94 -7.93 -4.27 -13.01
N TRP A 95 -7.14 -3.59 -12.18
CA TRP A 95 -6.98 -3.97 -10.76
C TRP A 95 -7.95 -3.21 -9.85
N LEU A 96 -7.95 -1.87 -9.92
CA LEU A 96 -8.70 -1.01 -9.01
C LEU A 96 -10.23 -1.21 -9.03
N PRO A 97 -10.88 -1.56 -10.16
CA PRO A 97 -12.33 -1.78 -10.16
C PRO A 97 -12.78 -3.05 -9.45
N VAL A 98 -11.88 -4.03 -9.23
CA VAL A 98 -12.27 -5.38 -8.77
C VAL A 98 -11.59 -5.80 -7.47
N TRP A 99 -10.67 -5.00 -6.92
CA TRP A 99 -9.83 -5.46 -5.82
C TRP A 99 -10.60 -5.80 -4.55
N LYS A 100 -11.69 -5.08 -4.27
CA LYS A 100 -12.51 -5.27 -3.07
C LYS A 100 -13.18 -6.63 -3.12
N GLU A 101 -13.83 -6.92 -4.24
CA GLU A 101 -14.62 -8.13 -4.44
C GLU A 101 -13.73 -9.33 -4.71
N LYS A 102 -12.71 -9.19 -5.57
CA LYS A 102 -11.86 -10.29 -6.03
C LYS A 102 -10.76 -10.66 -5.04
N TRP A 103 -10.24 -9.71 -4.27
CA TRP A 103 -9.03 -9.93 -3.45
C TRP A 103 -9.25 -9.61 -1.96
N ALA A 104 -9.60 -8.37 -1.62
CA ALA A 104 -9.73 -7.96 -0.22
C ALA A 104 -10.74 -8.81 0.55
N SER A 105 -11.85 -9.15 -0.10
CA SER A 105 -12.89 -9.96 0.52
C SER A 105 -12.47 -11.39 0.85
N LEU A 106 -11.39 -11.90 0.26
CA LEU A 106 -10.91 -13.26 0.50
C LEU A 106 -9.89 -13.34 1.64
N VAL A 107 -9.36 -12.19 2.08
CA VAL A 107 -8.42 -12.15 3.21
C VAL A 107 -9.16 -12.58 4.48
N LYS A 108 -8.59 -13.56 5.19
CA LYS A 108 -9.14 -14.10 6.46
C LYS A 108 -8.40 -13.63 7.70
N THR A 109 -7.17 -13.15 7.55
CA THR A 109 -6.33 -12.72 8.68
C THR A 109 -6.69 -11.31 9.18
N SER A 110 -6.09 -10.89 10.30
CA SER A 110 -6.21 -9.51 10.81
C SER A 110 -5.56 -8.52 9.84
N VAL A 111 -6.15 -7.33 9.68
CA VAL A 111 -5.66 -6.29 8.78
C VAL A 111 -5.45 -4.97 9.51
N MET A 112 -4.27 -4.36 9.35
CA MET A 112 -4.02 -2.95 9.65
C MET A 112 -3.91 -2.18 8.34
N PHE A 113 -4.90 -1.34 8.05
CA PHE A 113 -5.00 -0.55 6.84
C PHE A 113 -4.78 0.94 7.12
N CYS A 114 -3.98 1.59 6.30
CA CYS A 114 -3.62 2.99 6.50
C CYS A 114 -3.67 3.79 5.18
N LEU A 115 -4.24 4.98 5.24
CA LEU A 115 -4.09 6.01 4.22
C LEU A 115 -3.37 7.21 4.83
N VAL A 116 -2.72 7.99 3.99
CA VAL A 116 -1.89 9.16 4.38
C VAL A 116 -2.48 10.40 3.74
N GLU A 117 -2.60 11.49 4.49
CA GLU A 117 -3.38 12.66 4.08
C GLU A 117 -2.85 13.33 2.80
N ASP A 118 -1.53 13.37 2.62
CA ASP A 118 -0.89 13.97 1.45
C ASP A 118 -0.63 12.95 0.32
N ASP A 119 -1.47 11.92 0.20
CA ASP A 119 -1.37 10.94 -0.88
C ASP A 119 -1.71 11.60 -2.25
N PRO A 120 -0.79 11.60 -3.22
CA PRO A 120 -1.05 12.21 -4.51
C PRO A 120 -1.85 11.30 -5.44
N PHE A 121 -1.97 10.01 -5.13
CA PHE A 121 -2.54 8.99 -6.01
C PHE A 121 -4.01 8.72 -5.75
N PHE A 122 -4.45 8.83 -4.49
CA PHE A 122 -5.80 8.47 -4.07
C PHE A 122 -6.51 9.60 -3.34
N VAL A 123 -7.84 9.52 -3.33
CA VAL A 123 -8.66 10.34 -2.43
C VAL A 123 -8.50 9.80 -1.01
N VAL A 124 -8.24 10.69 -0.06
CA VAL A 124 -8.01 10.34 1.34
C VAL A 124 -8.92 11.15 2.25
N ASP A 125 -9.96 10.49 2.72
CA ASP A 125 -10.88 10.98 3.74
C ASP A 125 -11.46 9.80 4.54
N GLU A 126 -12.34 10.11 5.49
CA GLU A 126 -12.97 9.11 6.36
C GLU A 126 -13.90 8.16 5.57
N GLU A 127 -14.52 8.64 4.48
CA GLU A 127 -15.41 7.83 3.65
C GLU A 127 -14.62 6.77 2.86
N GLU A 128 -13.55 7.19 2.20
CA GLU A 128 -12.63 6.31 1.47
C GLU A 128 -11.95 5.30 2.41
N MET A 129 -11.54 5.73 3.60
CA MET A 129 -11.02 4.82 4.63
C MET A 129 -12.06 3.77 5.00
N ALA A 130 -13.30 4.18 5.25
CA ALA A 130 -14.36 3.27 5.64
C ALA A 130 -14.71 2.28 4.52
N ILE A 131 -14.66 2.70 3.24
CA ILE A 131 -14.80 1.80 2.09
C ILE A 131 -13.67 0.76 2.08
N CYS A 132 -12.42 1.20 2.24
CA CYS A 132 -11.28 0.30 2.22
C CYS A 132 -11.35 -0.74 3.35
N VAL A 133 -11.64 -0.31 4.58
CA VAL A 133 -11.80 -1.20 5.74
C VAL A 133 -12.92 -2.21 5.53
N ARG A 134 -14.11 -1.78 5.09
CA ARG A 134 -15.26 -2.68 4.85
C ARG A 134 -15.03 -3.69 3.73
N SER A 135 -14.05 -3.46 2.86
CA SER A 135 -13.74 -4.37 1.75
C SER A 135 -13.14 -5.69 2.22
N PHE A 136 -12.49 -5.70 3.39
CA PHE A 136 -11.93 -6.90 4.03
C PHE A 136 -12.98 -7.66 4.84
N ARG A 137 -14.12 -7.98 4.22
CA ARG A 137 -15.32 -8.51 4.91
C ARG A 137 -15.15 -9.86 5.62
N ASN A 138 -14.17 -10.67 5.22
CA ASN A 138 -13.90 -11.98 5.82
C ASN A 138 -12.71 -11.96 6.80
N SER A 139 -12.08 -10.80 7.01
CA SER A 139 -10.97 -10.66 7.95
C SER A 139 -11.47 -10.71 9.39
N VAL A 140 -10.73 -11.41 10.26
CA VAL A 140 -11.05 -11.54 11.70
C VAL A 140 -11.14 -10.18 12.39
N ARG A 141 -10.28 -9.23 12.00
CA ARG A 141 -10.24 -7.87 12.53
C ARG A 141 -9.69 -6.95 11.45
N VAL A 142 -10.25 -5.77 11.30
CA VAL A 142 -9.74 -4.74 10.38
C VAL A 142 -9.66 -3.41 11.12
N GLY A 143 -8.44 -2.89 11.29
CA GLY A 143 -8.19 -1.55 11.80
C GLY A 143 -7.87 -0.60 10.66
N GLY A 144 -8.54 0.55 10.60
CA GLY A 144 -8.25 1.63 9.66
C GLY A 144 -7.64 2.84 10.37
N SER A 145 -6.73 3.55 9.72
CA SER A 145 -6.23 4.85 10.22
C SER A 145 -5.84 5.81 9.12
N LEU A 146 -6.17 7.09 9.33
CA LEU A 146 -5.67 8.20 8.52
C LEU A 146 -4.49 8.87 9.23
N VAL A 147 -3.33 8.92 8.59
CA VAL A 147 -2.15 9.62 9.12
C VAL A 147 -2.07 11.01 8.50
N ARG A 148 -2.23 12.02 9.34
CA ARG A 148 -2.23 13.43 8.96
C ARG A 148 -0.83 13.93 8.60
N ALA A 149 -0.77 14.80 7.60
CA ALA A 149 0.43 15.42 7.03
C ALA A 149 1.53 14.46 6.55
N ALA A 150 1.28 13.15 6.52
CA ALA A 150 2.23 12.15 6.06
C ALA A 150 2.22 12.06 4.53
N PRO A 151 3.40 11.90 3.90
CA PRO A 151 3.50 11.68 2.46
C PRO A 151 3.22 10.22 2.09
N HIS A 152 3.16 9.95 0.78
CA HIS A 152 2.93 8.60 0.26
C HIS A 152 3.99 7.59 0.74
N CYS A 153 5.28 7.93 0.64
CA CYS A 153 6.39 7.14 1.21
C CYS A 153 6.60 7.41 2.71
N MET A 154 5.54 7.23 3.51
CA MET A 154 5.55 7.48 4.96
C MET A 154 6.61 6.64 5.70
N GLU A 155 6.82 5.41 5.28
CA GLU A 155 7.80 4.48 5.86
C GLU A 155 9.25 4.95 5.72
N LEU A 156 9.51 5.90 4.82
CA LEU A 156 10.80 6.51 4.59
C LEU A 156 10.80 8.01 4.95
N SER A 157 9.81 8.49 5.71
CA SER A 157 9.66 9.92 6.08
C SER A 157 9.84 10.14 7.58
N TYR A 158 9.68 11.36 8.07
CA TYR A 158 9.69 11.67 9.51
C TYR A 158 8.58 10.97 10.31
N TRP A 159 7.55 10.44 9.66
CA TRP A 159 6.48 9.64 10.30
C TRP A 159 6.85 8.16 10.45
N SER A 160 7.96 7.72 9.84
CA SER A 160 8.39 6.33 9.79
C SER A 160 8.49 5.68 11.18
N GLN A 161 9.04 6.37 12.17
CA GLN A 161 9.21 5.82 13.52
C GLN A 161 7.85 5.44 14.15
N GLY A 162 6.87 6.34 14.06
CA GLY A 162 5.51 6.07 14.54
C GLY A 162 4.82 4.97 13.73
N TRP A 163 5.00 4.98 12.41
CA TRP A 163 4.47 3.93 11.54
C TRP A 163 5.03 2.54 11.90
N TYR A 164 6.35 2.40 12.00
CA TYR A 164 7.00 1.13 12.34
C TYR A 164 6.63 0.66 13.75
N ALA A 165 6.54 1.55 14.73
CA ALA A 165 6.07 1.18 16.07
C ALA A 165 4.67 0.54 16.05
N ARG A 166 3.75 1.09 15.24
CA ARG A 166 2.41 0.51 15.03
C ARG A 166 2.48 -0.83 14.29
N CYS A 167 3.29 -0.92 13.24
CA CYS A 167 3.47 -2.16 12.48
C CYS A 167 3.97 -3.31 13.36
N PHE A 168 5.00 -3.06 14.17
CA PHE A 168 5.55 -4.09 15.06
C PHE A 168 4.59 -4.43 16.20
N GLY A 169 3.91 -3.45 16.78
CA GLY A 169 2.85 -3.68 17.77
C GLY A 169 1.76 -4.61 17.23
N PHE A 170 1.22 -4.27 16.05
CA PHE A 170 0.22 -5.09 15.38
C PHE A 170 0.73 -6.50 15.05
N ALA A 171 1.98 -6.63 14.57
CA ALA A 171 2.56 -7.94 14.27
C ALA A 171 2.69 -8.81 15.53
N MET A 172 3.04 -8.24 16.68
CA MET A 172 3.09 -8.96 17.95
C MET A 172 1.70 -9.45 18.38
N GLU A 173 0.66 -8.62 18.26
CA GLU A 173 -0.72 -9.04 18.53
C GLU A 173 -1.14 -10.21 17.62
N CYS A 174 -0.78 -10.13 16.34
CA CYS A 174 -1.08 -11.17 15.36
C CYS A 174 -0.38 -12.50 15.71
N ALA A 175 0.90 -12.45 16.09
CA ALA A 175 1.66 -13.62 16.49
C ALA A 175 1.07 -14.28 17.75
N ALA A 176 0.77 -13.49 18.78
CA ALA A 176 0.12 -14.00 19.99
C ALA A 176 -1.25 -14.63 19.71
N SER A 177 -2.02 -14.07 18.76
CA SER A 177 -3.34 -14.61 18.38
C SER A 177 -3.24 -15.97 17.67
N LEU A 178 -2.16 -16.23 16.94
CA LEU A 178 -1.93 -17.53 16.31
C LEU A 178 -1.62 -18.61 17.35
N ASP A 179 -0.90 -18.26 18.41
CA ASP A 179 -0.55 -19.22 19.47
C ASP A 179 -1.75 -19.57 20.36
N GLY A 180 -2.70 -18.65 20.54
CA GLY A 180 -3.95 -18.91 21.27
C GLY A 180 -4.98 -19.75 20.50
N LEU A 181 -4.74 -20.06 19.22
CA LEU A 181 -5.58 -20.94 18.38
C LEU A 181 -5.06 -22.40 18.34
N LYS A 182 -3.95 -22.70 19.02
CA LYS A 182 -3.44 -24.06 19.24
C LYS A 182 -4.07 -24.68 20.47
#